data_AF-A0A1R0LAJ1-F1
#
_entry.id   AF-A0A1R0LAJ1-F1
#
_cell.length_a   1.000
_cell.length_b   1.000
_cell.length_c   1.000
_cell.angle_alpha   90.00
_cell.angle_beta   90.00
_cell.angle_gamma   90.00
#
_symmetry.space_group_name_H-M   'P 1'
#
loop_
_entity.id
_entity.type
_entity.pdbx_description
1 polymer ?
#
loop_
_entity_poly.entity_id
_entity_poly.type
_entity_poly.pdbx_seq_one_letter_code
_entity_poly.pdbx_strand_id
1 'polypeptide(L)'
;MACVAGPLFGVAGHWWRRGPDTRRRVTGLAALAGLFGMEGLAYAWTLHYTAQAWACLVLFVLIPLLMARTHKERALTLGVAVVCAPLAYAVIELPLQTVSA
;
A
#
# COMPACT_ATOMS: atom_id res chain seq x y z
N MET A 1 6.98 11.09 11.09
CA MET A 1 6.78 10.13 9.99
C MET A 1 7.29 10.59 8.62
N ALA A 2 7.23 11.89 8.26
CA ALA A 2 7.63 12.38 6.93
C ALA A 2 9.09 12.03 6.51
N CYS A 3 10.04 12.05 7.46
CA CYS A 3 11.45 11.76 7.17
C CYS A 3 11.74 10.31 6.80
N VAL A 4 10.85 9.36 7.17
CA VAL A 4 10.98 7.93 6.85
C VAL A 4 10.12 7.57 5.65
N ALA A 5 8.95 8.20 5.53
CA ALA A 5 8.04 8.07 4.41
C ALA A 5 8.69 8.51 3.08
N GLY A 6 9.34 9.67 3.05
CA GLY A 6 9.98 10.20 1.83
C GLY A 6 10.98 9.24 1.19
N PRO A 7 11.97 8.71 1.93
CA PRO A 7 12.91 7.71 1.44
C PRO A 7 12.25 6.41 0.99
N LEU A 8 11.26 5.90 1.74
CA LEU A 8 10.52 4.68 1.37
C LEU A 8 9.78 4.85 0.04
N PHE A 9 9.07 5.97 -0.12
CA PHE A 9 8.41 6.31 -1.38
C PHE A 9 9.40 6.55 -2.52
N GLY A 10 10.56 7.16 -2.22
CA GLY A 10 11.64 7.36 -3.17
C GLY A 10 12.25 6.05 -3.67
N VAL A 11 12.51 5.09 -2.78
CA VAL A 11 13.05 3.77 -3.12
C VAL A 11 12.02 2.94 -3.89
N ALA A 12 10.76 2.92 -3.46
CA ALA A 12 9.68 2.24 -4.17
C ALA A 12 9.49 2.80 -5.60
N GLY A 13 9.51 4.13 -5.74
CA GLY A 13 9.45 4.80 -7.05
C GLY A 13 10.69 4.55 -7.91
N HIS A 14 11.87 4.48 -7.30
CA HIS A 14 13.11 4.14 -8.00
C HIS A 14 13.08 2.71 -8.52
N TRP A 15 12.63 1.75 -7.70
CA TRP A 15 12.49 0.36 -8.10
C TRP A 15 11.46 0.19 -9.22
N TRP A 16 10.35 0.94 -9.17
CA TRP A 16 9.35 0.93 -10.24
C TRP A 16 9.89 1.46 -11.59
N ARG A 17 10.67 2.56 -11.56
CA ARG A 17 11.20 3.22 -12.77
C ARG A 17 12.46 2.59 -13.35
N ARG A 18 13.39 2.15 -12.51
CA ARG A 18 14.73 1.69 -12.91
C ARG A 18 15.06 0.25 -12.52
N GLY A 19 14.15 -0.47 -11.88
CA GLY A 19 14.36 -1.86 -11.51
C GLY A 19 14.55 -2.76 -12.74
N PRO A 20 15.69 -3.47 -12.87
CA PRO A 20 15.93 -4.41 -13.96
C PRO A 20 15.02 -5.65 -13.87
N ASP A 21 14.56 -5.98 -12.65
CA ASP A 21 13.74 -7.16 -12.37
C ASP A 21 12.25 -6.82 -12.21
N THR A 22 11.38 -7.53 -12.94
CA THR A 22 9.91 -7.46 -12.76
C THR A 22 9.50 -7.66 -11.30
N ARG A 23 10.19 -8.50 -10.55
CA ARG A 23 9.90 -8.74 -9.12
C ARG A 23 10.05 -7.47 -8.27
N ARG A 24 11.13 -6.70 -8.43
CA ARG A 24 11.37 -5.46 -7.68
C ARG A 24 10.38 -4.35 -8.03
N ARG A 25 9.94 -4.32 -9.30
CA ARG A 25 8.89 -3.40 -9.76
C ARG A 25 7.54 -3.74 -9.14
N VAL A 26 7.20 -5.03 -9.08
CA VAL A 26 5.96 -5.52 -8.45
C VAL A 26 5.96 -5.28 -6.95
N THR A 27 7.04 -5.59 -6.23
CA THR A 27 7.10 -5.36 -4.77
C THR A 27 7.02 -3.88 -4.40
N GLY A 28 7.68 -2.99 -5.15
CA GLY A 28 7.59 -1.55 -4.90
C GLY A 28 6.17 -1.00 -5.05
N LEU A 29 5.47 -1.41 -6.12
CA LEU A 29 4.07 -1.03 -6.36
C LEU A 29 3.11 -1.65 -5.36
N ALA A 30 3.32 -2.91 -5.01
CA ALA A 30 2.47 -3.62 -4.06
C ALA A 30 2.61 -3.08 -2.63
N ALA A 31 3.82 -2.69 -2.22
CA ALA A 31 4.05 -2.04 -0.93
C ALA A 31 3.36 -0.66 -0.85
N LEU A 32 3.47 0.13 -1.93
CA LEU A 32 2.77 1.41 -2.06
C LEU A 32 1.25 1.25 -1.99
N ALA A 33 0.69 0.34 -2.80
CA ALA A 33 -0.74 0.07 -2.80
C ALA A 33 -1.20 -0.46 -1.44
N GLY A 34 -0.51 -1.45 -0.87
CA GLY A 34 -0.82 -2.05 0.42
C GLY A 34 -0.87 -1.04 1.57
N LEU A 35 -0.01 -0.01 1.56
CA LEU A 35 -0.07 1.09 2.53
C LEU A 35 -1.39 1.86 2.44
N PHE A 36 -1.83 2.24 1.23
CA PHE A 36 -3.14 2.88 1.06
C PHE A 36 -4.30 1.94 1.42
N GLY A 37 -4.15 0.64 1.20
CA GLY A 37 -5.13 -0.36 1.65
C GLY A 37 -5.26 -0.42 3.17
N MET A 38 -4.12 -0.37 3.88
CA MET A 38 -4.08 -0.29 5.35
C MET A 38 -4.75 0.99 5.86
N GLU A 39 -4.39 2.16 5.30
CA GLU A 39 -5.00 3.44 5.69
C GLU A 39 -6.52 3.41 5.47
N GLY A 40 -6.98 2.83 4.35
CA GLY A 40 -8.41 2.64 4.09
C GLY A 40 -9.12 1.78 5.14
N LEU A 41 -8.49 0.69 5.58
CA LEU A 41 -8.98 -0.16 6.66
C LEU A 41 -9.04 0.59 8.00
N ALA A 42 -7.99 1.34 8.33
CA ALA A 42 -7.95 2.17 9.53
C ALA A 42 -9.07 3.23 9.52
N TYR A 43 -9.22 4.01 8.43
CA TYR A 43 -10.29 5.02 8.33
C TYR A 43 -11.69 4.41 8.34
N ALA A 44 -11.88 3.21 7.79
CA ALA A 44 -13.17 2.53 7.79
C ALA A 44 -13.53 1.98 9.17
N TRP A 45 -12.58 1.30 9.83
CA TRP A 45 -12.84 0.50 11.04
C TRP A 45 -12.64 1.28 12.34
N THR A 46 -11.63 2.16 12.41
CA THR A 46 -11.29 2.88 13.65
C THR A 46 -11.84 4.29 13.69
N LEU A 47 -11.80 5.01 12.56
CA LEU A 47 -12.08 6.45 12.51
C LEU A 47 -13.46 6.80 11.90
N HIS A 48 -14.14 5.83 11.28
CA HIS A 48 -15.41 5.97 10.54
C HIS A 48 -15.45 7.15 9.53
N TYR A 49 -14.30 7.61 9.05
CA TYR A 49 -14.20 8.62 7.99
C TYR A 49 -14.41 7.98 6.62
N THR A 50 -15.68 7.83 6.24
CA THR A 50 -16.10 7.13 5.01
C THR A 50 -15.48 7.71 3.75
N ALA A 51 -15.48 9.04 3.55
CA ALA A 51 -14.90 9.67 2.37
C ALA A 51 -13.40 9.37 2.19
N GLN A 52 -12.66 9.34 3.30
CA GLN A 52 -11.21 9.14 3.31
C GLN A 52 -10.84 7.67 3.11
N ALA A 53 -11.65 6.76 3.65
CA ALA A 53 -11.56 5.33 3.40
C ALA A 53 -11.73 5.02 1.91
N TRP A 54 -12.75 5.60 1.25
CA TRP A 54 -12.96 5.44 -0.18
C TRP A 54 -11.81 6.01 -1.00
N ALA A 55 -11.27 7.17 -0.65
CA ALA A 55 -10.12 7.76 -1.35
C ALA A 55 -8.89 6.83 -1.30
N CYS A 56 -8.60 6.24 -0.14
CA CYS A 56 -7.49 5.31 0.03
C CYS A 56 -7.71 3.99 -0.73
N LEU A 57 -8.94 3.47 -0.74
CA LEU A 57 -9.32 2.27 -1.50
C LEU A 57 -9.21 2.50 -3.01
N VAL A 58 -9.60 3.68 -3.49
CA VAL A 58 -9.41 4.09 -4.89
C VAL A 58 -7.92 4.09 -5.23
N LEU A 59 -7.06 4.66 -4.38
CA LEU A 59 -5.61 4.69 -4.60
C LEU A 59 -4.99 3.28 -4.58
N PHE A 60 -5.44 2.41 -3.66
CA PHE A 60 -5.04 1.00 -3.60
C PHE A 60 -5.25 0.28 -4.94
N VAL A 61 -6.35 0.56 -5.63
CA VAL A 61 -6.66 -0.05 -6.94
C VAL A 61 -5.97 0.70 -8.09
N LEU A 62 -5.99 2.05 -8.07
CA LEU A 62 -5.48 2.87 -9.17
C LEU A 62 -3.98 2.69 -9.38
N ILE A 63 -3.20 2.60 -8.31
CA ILE A 63 -1.73 2.48 -8.36
C ILE A 63 -1.30 1.25 -9.17
N PRO A 64 -1.70 0.01 -8.82
CA PRO A 64 -1.35 -1.17 -9.60
C PRO A 64 -1.96 -1.13 -11.01
N LEU A 65 -3.18 -0.58 -11.19
CA LEU A 65 -3.84 -0.52 -12.50
C LEU A 65 -3.12 0.40 -13.49
N LEU A 66 -2.69 1.59 -13.05
CA LEU A 66 -2.05 2.60 -13.89
C LEU A 66 -0.56 2.36 -14.07
N MET A 67 0.13 1.85 -13.05
CA MET A 67 1.59 1.75 -13.05
C MET A 67 2.16 0.40 -13.54
N ALA A 68 1.38 -0.68 -13.52
CA ALA A 68 1.83 -1.97 -14.05
C ALA A 68 1.60 -2.05 -15.56
N ARG A 69 2.62 -2.52 -16.29
CA ARG A 69 2.66 -2.51 -17.77
C ARG A 69 1.87 -3.65 -18.39
N THR A 70 1.72 -4.77 -17.67
CA THR A 70 1.01 -5.97 -18.18
C THR A 70 -0.12 -6.38 -17.25
N HIS A 71 -1.16 -7.03 -17.80
CA HIS A 71 -2.28 -7.57 -17.00
C HIS A 71 -1.82 -8.60 -15.96
N LYS A 72 -0.76 -9.36 -16.26
CA LYS A 72 -0.18 -10.34 -15.33
C LYS A 72 0.55 -9.65 -14.17
N GLU A 73 1.30 -8.57 -14.45
CA GLU A 73 1.92 -7.74 -13.40
C GLU A 73 0.86 -7.05 -12.54
N ARG A 74 -0.26 -6.57 -13.13
CA ARG A 74 -1.38 -5.97 -12.40
C ARG A 74 -2.00 -6.93 -11.39
N ALA A 75 -2.29 -8.16 -11.81
CA ALA A 75 -2.86 -9.17 -10.92
C ALA A 75 -1.88 -9.55 -9.79
N LEU A 76 -0.59 -9.65 -10.11
CA LEU A 76 0.46 -9.92 -9.13
C LEU A 76 0.64 -8.77 -8.12
N THR A 77 0.68 -7.51 -8.58
CA THR A 77 0.77 -6.36 -7.68
C THR A 77 -0.46 -6.24 -6.80
N LEU A 78 -1.66 -6.43 -7.34
CA LEU A 78 -2.90 -6.46 -6.55
C LEU A 78 -2.88 -7.60 -5.53
N GLY A 79 -2.50 -8.82 -5.93
CA GLY A 79 -2.44 -9.96 -5.02
C GLY A 79 -1.49 -9.70 -3.84
N VAL A 80 -0.29 -9.19 -4.12
CA VAL A 80 0.67 -8.85 -3.05
C VAL A 80 0.17 -7.67 -2.21
N ALA A 81 -0.47 -6.66 -2.82
CA ALA A 81 -1.02 -5.51 -2.11
C ALA A 81 -2.17 -5.92 -1.15
N VAL A 82 -3.04 -6.84 -1.58
CA VAL A 82 -4.12 -7.42 -0.77
C VAL A 82 -3.58 -8.14 0.45
N VAL A 83 -2.40 -8.77 0.37
CA VAL A 83 -1.76 -9.41 1.53
C VAL A 83 -1.02 -8.40 2.40
N CYS A 84 -0.36 -7.41 1.79
CA CYS A 84 0.36 -6.36 2.50
C CYS A 84 -0.56 -5.43 3.31
N ALA A 85 -1.76 -5.12 2.82
CA ALA A 85 -2.70 -4.23 3.50
C ALA A 85 -3.13 -4.73 4.91
N PRO A 86 -3.67 -5.95 5.09
CA PRO A 86 -4.03 -6.46 6.40
C PRO A 86 -2.80 -6.76 7.26
N LEU A 87 -1.66 -7.16 6.67
CA LEU A 87 -0.41 -7.34 7.42
C LEU A 87 0.08 -6.02 8.02
N ALA A 88 0.10 -4.94 7.25
CA ALA A 88 0.50 -3.64 7.73
C ALA A 88 -0.46 -3.12 8.81
N TYR A 89 -1.77 -3.32 8.62
CA TYR A 89 -2.79 -3.02 9.63
C TYR A 89 -2.54 -3.78 10.93
N ALA A 90 -2.34 -5.10 10.85
CA ALA A 90 -2.08 -5.93 12.02
C ALA A 90 -0.77 -5.56 12.74
N VAL A 91 0.27 -5.17 12.01
CA VAL A 91 1.58 -4.85 12.61
C VAL A 91 1.61 -3.45 13.22
N ILE A 92 0.78 -2.52 12.77
CA ILE A 92 0.83 -1.12 13.21
C ILE A 92 -0.35 -0.77 14.10
N GLU A 93 -1.57 -1.06 13.68
CA GLU A 93 -2.80 -0.65 14.38
C GLU A 93 -3.06 -1.51 15.62
N LEU A 94 -2.92 -2.85 15.53
CA LEU A 94 -3.12 -3.73 16.69
C LEU A 94 -2.21 -3.37 17.87
N PRO A 95 -0.87 -3.20 17.70
CA PRO A 95 -0.03 -2.79 18.83
C PRO A 95 -0.27 -1.35 19.27
N LEU A 96 -0.69 -0.44 18.37
CA LEU A 96 -1.12 0.89 18.80
C LEU A 96 -2.33 0.78 19.73
N GLN A 97 -3.32 -0.04 19.38
CA GLN A 97 -4.51 -0.26 20.19
C GLN A 97 -4.20 -0.90 21.54
N THR A 98 -3.23 -1.83 21.62
CA THR A 98 -2.87 -2.45 22.91
C THR A 98 -2.09 -1.52 23.84
N VAL A 99 -1.31 -0.57 23.30
CA VAL A 99 -0.57 0.43 24.10
C VAL A 99 -1.45 1.62 24.48
N SER A 100 -2.49 1.90 23.71
CA SER A 100 -3.41 3.03 23.93
C SER A 100 -4.65 2.69 24.78
N ALA A 101 -4.79 1.43 25.20
CA ALA A 101 -5.85 0.92 26.08
C ALA A 101 -5.42 0.95 27.54
#